data_AF-A0A1C7MHP6-F1
#
_entry.id   AF-A0A1C7MHP6-F1
#
_cell.length_a   1.000
_cell.length_b   1.000
_cell.length_c   1.000
_cell.angle_alpha   90.00
_cell.angle_beta   90.00
_cell.angle_gamma   90.00
#
_symmetry.space_group_name_H-M   'P 1'
#
loop_
_entity.id
_entity.type
_entity.pdbx_description
1 polymer ?
#
loop_
_entity_poly.entity_id
_entity_poly.type
_entity_poly.pdbx_seq_one_letter_code
_entity_poly.pdbx_strand_id
1 'polypeptide(L)' 'MSTKLSPQARRLRTIIVTIPIMAATSLVLYERLVLGKPRRTVDRSPEKEGVPMIPDDEGKFWSVPHIFSMG' A
#
# COMPACT_ATOMS: atom_id res chain seq x y z
N MET A 1 21.43 22.88 14.01
CA MET A 1 22.53 23.31 13.11
C MET A 1 22.32 22.68 11.74
N SER A 2 21.79 23.42 10.76
CA SER A 2 21.56 22.92 9.40
C SER A 2 22.89 22.94 8.63
N THR A 3 23.55 21.80 8.51
CA THR A 3 24.75 21.67 7.67
C THR A 3 24.34 21.91 6.22
N LYS A 4 24.65 23.09 5.69
CA LYS A 4 24.31 23.50 4.33
C LYS A 4 25.13 22.63 3.36
N LEU A 5 24.52 21.55 2.87
CA LEU A 5 25.16 20.63 1.93
C LEU A 5 25.61 21.39 0.69
N SER A 6 26.84 21.13 0.24
CA SER A 6 27.34 21.73 -1.00
C SER A 6 26.38 21.36 -2.16
N PRO A 7 26.25 22.23 -3.19
CA PRO A 7 25.37 21.95 -4.33
C PRO A 7 25.64 20.58 -4.99
N GLN A 8 26.89 20.12 -4.97
CA GLN A 8 27.30 18.80 -5.46
C GLN A 8 26.78 17.67 -4.57
N ALA A 9 26.89 17.80 -3.25
CA ALA A 9 26.38 16.81 -2.30
C ALA A 9 24.85 16.65 -2.40
N ARG A 10 24.13 17.74 -2.68
CA ARG A 10 22.67 17.70 -2.89
C ARG A 10 22.28 16.94 -4.17
N ARG A 11 23.05 17.11 -5.25
CA ARG A 11 22.89 16.34 -6.49
C ARG A 11 23.17 14.86 -6.27
N LEU A 12 24.29 14.54 -5.60
CA LEU A 12 24.64 13.16 -5.29
C LEU A 12 23.56 12.48 -4.43
N ARG A 13 23.03 13.16 -3.42
CA ARG A 13 21.92 12.65 -2.61
C ARG A 13 20.69 12.33 -3.47
N THR A 14 20.39 13.20 -4.44
CA THR A 14 19.28 12.98 -5.38
C THR A 14 19.54 11.72 -6.21
N ILE A 15 20.73 11.59 -6.80
CA ILE A 15 21.12 10.42 -7.60
C ILE A 15 21.02 9.13 -6.77
N ILE A 16 21.57 9.12 -5.56
CA ILE A 16 21.55 7.98 -4.64
C ILE A 16 20.12 7.56 -4.28
N VAL A 17 19.17 8.49 -4.20
CA VAL A 17 17.76 8.16 -3.91
C VAL A 17 16.99 7.76 -5.16
N THR A 18 17.20 8.45 -6.27
CA THR A 18 16.36 8.30 -7.47
C THR A 18 16.73 7.05 -8.27
N ILE A 19 18.03 6.75 -8.40
CA ILE A 19 18.49 5.59 -9.18
C ILE A 19 17.94 4.26 -8.61
N PRO A 20 18.00 3.98 -7.30
CA PRO A 20 17.46 2.73 -6.76
C PRO A 20 15.95 2.58 -6.98
N ILE A 21 15.18 3.66 -6.86
CA ILE A 21 13.74 3.64 -7.11
C ILE A 21 13.48 3.26 -8.57
N MET A 22 14.16 3.94 -9.50
CA MET A 22 14.02 3.63 -10.93
C MET A 22 14.45 2.19 -11.24
N ALA A 23 15.57 1.72 -10.70
CA ALA A 23 16.04 0.35 -10.89
C ALA A 23 15.03 -0.68 -10.38
N ALA A 24 14.45 -0.47 -9.19
CA ALA A 24 13.41 -1.33 -8.64
C ALA A 24 12.15 -1.33 -9.53
N THR A 25 11.70 -0.16 -9.98
CA THR A 25 10.53 -0.07 -10.86
C THR A 25 10.76 -0.74 -12.21
N SER A 26 11.94 -0.58 -12.80
CA SER A 26 12.31 -1.21 -14.07
C SER A 26 12.38 -2.72 -13.93
N LEU A 27 12.91 -3.23 -12.81
CA LEU A 27 12.95 -4.66 -12.54
C LEU A 27 11.54 -5.25 -12.43
N VAL A 28 10.65 -4.59 -11.67
CA VAL A 28 9.25 -5.02 -11.54
C VAL A 28 8.54 -5.02 -12.90
N LEU A 29 8.75 -3.99 -13.72
CA LEU A 29 8.17 -3.91 -15.06
C LEU A 29 8.75 -4.99 -15.99
N TYR A 30 10.05 -5.26 -15.91
CA TYR A 30 10.69 -6.35 -16.67
C TYR A 30 10.06 -7.71 -16.31
N GLU A 31 9.87 -7.98 -15.02
CA GLU A 31 9.22 -9.22 -14.59
C GLU A 31 7.77 -9.37 -15.07
N ARG A 32 7.06 -8.25 -15.23
CA ARG A 32 5.66 -8.26 -15.67
C ARG A 32 5.50 -8.28 -17.19
N LEU A 33 6.21 -7.41 -17.88
CA LEU A 33 6.03 -7.18 -19.32
C LEU A 33 6.84 -8.15 -20.16
N VAL A 34 8.03 -8.52 -19.70
CA VAL A 34 8.92 -9.42 -20.46
C VAL A 34 8.77 -10.85 -19.99
N LEU A 35 8.82 -11.08 -18.68
CA LEU A 35 8.74 -12.44 -18.12
C LEU A 35 7.29 -12.91 -17.88
N GLY A 36 6.30 -12.03 -17.99
CA GLY A 36 4.88 -12.38 -17.82
C GLY A 36 4.52 -12.92 -16.44
N LYS A 37 5.34 -12.68 -15.40
CA LYS A 37 5.09 -13.23 -14.07
C LYS A 37 3.76 -12.67 -13.53
N PRO A 38 2.83 -13.52 -13.06
CA PRO A 38 1.58 -13.05 -12.49
C PRO A 38 1.86 -12.13 -11.30
N ARG A 39 1.18 -10.99 -11.24
CA ARG A 39 1.26 -10.05 -10.10
C ARG A 39 0.87 -10.83 -8.86
N ARG A 40 1.70 -10.83 -7.80
CA ARG A 40 1.25 -11.26 -6.47
C ARG A 40 0.02 -10.43 -6.10
N THR A 41 -1.16 -11.02 -6.25
CA THR A 41 -2.38 -10.55 -5.62
C THR A 41 -2.15 -10.74 -4.14
N VAL A 42 -1.91 -9.64 -3.43
CA VAL A 42 -2.19 -9.65 -2.01
C VAL A 42 -3.69 -9.92 -1.95
N ASP A 43 -4.09 -11.09 -1.46
CA ASP A 43 -5.48 -11.32 -1.06
C ASP A 43 -5.77 -10.26 0.00
N ARG A 44 -6.28 -9.12 -0.44
CA ARG A 44 -6.92 -8.14 0.43
C ARG A 44 -8.25 -8.78 0.80
N SER A 45 -8.19 -9.85 1.59
CA SER A 45 -9.37 -10.32 2.29
C SER A 45 -9.83 -9.14 3.14
N PRO A 46 -11.06 -8.63 2.96
CA PRO A 46 -11.60 -7.56 3.80
C PRO A 46 -11.78 -7.98 5.27
N GLU A 47 -11.45 -9.22 5.64
CA GLU A 47 -11.78 -9.83 6.93
C GLU A 47 -10.90 -9.39 8.12
N LYS A 48 -9.99 -8.44 7.94
CA LYS A 48 -9.16 -7.92 9.06
C LYS A 48 -9.13 -6.40 9.17
N GLU A 49 -10.09 -5.69 8.56
CA GLU A 49 -10.45 -4.37 9.06
C GLU A 49 -11.40 -4.59 10.23
N GLY A 50 -10.88 -4.36 11.44
CA GLY A 50 -11.60 -4.51 12.69
C GLY A 50 -12.84 -3.62 12.74
N VAL A 51 -13.95 -4.12 12.20
CA VAL A 51 -15.28 -3.69 12.60
C VAL A 51 -15.37 -4.02 14.08
N PRO A 52 -15.47 -3.03 14.99
CA PRO A 52 -15.78 -3.34 16.37
C PRO A 52 -17.14 -4.01 16.36
N MET A 53 -17.16 -5.32 16.63
CA MET A 53 -18.37 -6.06 16.95
C MET A 53 -18.93 -5.42 18.21
N ILE A 54 -19.91 -4.54 18.08
CA ILE A 54 -20.69 -4.04 19.21
C ILE A 54 -21.68 -5.15 19.55
N PRO A 55 -21.55 -5.84 20.69
CA PRO A 55 -22.55 -6.83 21.09
C PRO A 55 -23.87 -6.11 21.37
N ASP A 56 -24.97 -6.65 20.85
CA ASP A 56 -26.31 -6.35 21.32
C ASP A 56 -26.53 -7.03 22.69
N ASP A 57 -27.47 -6.54 23.48
CA ASP A 57 -27.79 -7.08 24.82
C ASP A 57 -28.30 -8.56 24.79
N GLU A 58 -28.46 -9.14 23.60
CA GLU A 58 -28.80 -10.56 23.36
C GLU A 58 -27.62 -11.43 22.84
N GLY A 59 -26.44 -10.85 22.58
CA GLY A 59 -25.24 -11.60 22.18
C GLY A 59 -25.26 -12.18 20.76
N LYS A 60 -26.00 -11.58 19.82
CA LYS A 60 -26.09 -11.99 18.41
C LYS A 60 -25.28 -11.06 17.50
N PHE A 61 -24.25 -11.62 16.87
CA PHE A 61 -23.42 -10.94 15.87
C PHE A 61 -24.02 -11.07 14.47
N TRP A 62 -24.71 -10.04 13.97
CA TRP A 62 -25.11 -9.95 12.56
C TRP A 62 -24.40 -8.82 11.85
N SER A 63 -23.96 -9.09 10.62
CA SER A 63 -23.38 -8.09 9.71
C SER A 63 -24.51 -7.44 8.92
N VAL A 64 -24.81 -6.16 9.20
CA VAL A 64 -25.89 -5.43 8.51
C VAL A 64 -25.33 -4.77 7.24
N PRO A 65 -25.82 -5.10 6.03
CA PRO A 65 -25.45 -4.36 4.84
C PRO A 65 -26.19 -3.00 4.81
N HIS A 66 -25.45 -1.93 4.51
CA HIS A 66 -25.87 -0.51 4.51
C HIS A 66 -27.00 -0.11 3.52
N ILE A 67 -27.73 -1.06 2.95
CA ILE A 67 -28.67 -0.84 1.83
C ILE A 67 -30.14 -0.75 2.25
N PHE A 68 -30.47 -1.03 3.52
CA PHE A 68 -31.84 -0.96 4.06
C PHE A 68 -31.95 0.11 5.15
N SER A 69 -31.86 1.39 4.77
CA SER A 69 -32.31 2.49 5.62
C SER A 69 -32.71 3.69 4.76
N MET A 70 -33.74 3.51 3.95
CA MET A 70 -34.54 4.60 3.39
C MET A 70 -35.87 4.01 2.90
N GLY A 71 -36.90 4.21 3.74
CA GLY A 71 -38.28 3.79 3.54
C GLY A 71 -39.11 4.27 4.72
#